data_AF-A0A2I4PES3-F1
#
_entry.id   AF-A0A2I4PES3-F1
#
_cell.length_a   1.000
_cell.length_b   1.000
_cell.length_c   1.000
_cell.angle_alpha   90.00
_cell.angle_beta   90.00
_cell.angle_gamma   90.00
#
_symmetry.space_group_name_H-M   'P 1'
#
loop_
_entity.id
_entity.type
_entity.pdbx_description
1 polymer ?
#
loop_
_entity_poly.entity_id
_entity_poly.type
_entity_poly.pdbx_seq_one_letter_code
_entity_poly.pdbx_strand_id
1 'polypeptide(L)'
;MKFISYLKFEQLLRIYWSRGFLYGGRTQTFDVSIEYFFLTKPGLAAKSWKMFIRRFEIQHLLLHENKSKSLLKLRLNKRKIFNMYLSKTISINNAISELQRYNLIRLYLIKTFRGRCHALGKPSRGQRTWSNAQNAYLCNKTTRTFIQDVKKFNFIEKKKESLNKKFLKKKVRVKAPKIKMIFTKKKRNFWF
;
A
#
# COMPACT_ATOMS: atom_id res chain seq x y z
N MET A 1 16.58 -16.01 2.23
CA MET A 1 15.25 -15.62 2.76
C MET A 1 14.21 -15.62 1.64
N LYS A 2 13.46 -16.72 1.48
CA LYS A 2 12.31 -16.78 0.56
C LYS A 2 11.09 -16.20 1.28
N PHE A 3 10.82 -14.91 1.13
CA PHE A 3 9.48 -14.37 1.41
C PHE A 3 8.55 -14.79 0.27
N ILE A 4 8.12 -16.05 0.27
CA ILE A 4 6.95 -16.44 -0.50
C ILE A 4 5.77 -15.83 0.23
N SER A 5 5.36 -14.64 -0.23
CA SER A 5 4.10 -14.04 0.15
C SER A 5 3.00 -15.01 -0.26
N TYR A 6 2.47 -15.78 0.70
CA TYR A 6 1.32 -16.63 0.48
C TYR A 6 0.18 -15.75 -0.03
N LEU A 7 -0.23 -15.99 -1.27
CA LEU A 7 -1.50 -15.47 -1.75
C LEU A 7 -2.56 -15.94 -0.75
N LYS A 8 -3.40 -15.03 -0.25
CA LYS A 8 -4.52 -15.46 0.57
C LYS A 8 -5.35 -16.43 -0.27
N PHE A 9 -5.65 -17.61 0.25
CA PHE A 9 -6.38 -18.67 -0.46
C PHE A 9 -7.68 -18.14 -1.12
N GLU A 10 -8.33 -17.18 -0.47
CA GLU A 10 -9.48 -16.43 -0.99
C GLU A 10 -9.21 -15.69 -2.32
N GLN A 11 -8.04 -15.07 -2.48
CA GLN A 11 -7.64 -14.41 -3.73
C GLN A 11 -7.43 -15.43 -4.84
N LEU A 12 -6.91 -16.61 -4.49
CA LEU A 12 -6.69 -17.71 -5.42
C LEU A 12 -8.03 -18.27 -5.90
N LEU A 13 -8.99 -18.52 -5.00
CA LEU A 13 -10.36 -18.91 -5.36
C LEU A 13 -11.04 -17.87 -6.25
N ARG A 14 -10.87 -16.57 -5.95
CA ARG A 14 -11.39 -15.48 -6.78
C ARG A 14 -10.83 -15.47 -8.20
N ILE A 15 -9.62 -15.98 -8.45
CA ILE A 15 -9.03 -16.16 -9.79
C ILE A 15 -9.70 -17.33 -10.53
N TYR A 16 -9.96 -18.44 -9.83
CA TYR A 16 -10.49 -19.65 -10.43
C TYR A 16 -12.00 -19.56 -10.75
N TRP A 17 -12.73 -18.76 -9.98
CA TRP A 17 -14.19 -18.58 -10.09
C TRP A 17 -14.58 -17.32 -10.88
N SER A 18 -13.61 -16.68 -11.53
CA SER A 18 -13.60 -15.24 -11.70
C SER A 18 -14.55 -14.68 -12.76
N ARG A 19 -15.43 -13.77 -12.33
CA ARG A 19 -16.03 -12.71 -13.15
C ARG A 19 -15.06 -11.53 -13.43
N GLY A 20 -13.79 -11.61 -12.98
CA GLY A 20 -12.78 -10.55 -13.10
C GLY A 20 -11.34 -11.07 -13.14
N PHE A 21 -10.35 -10.18 -13.15
CA PHE A 21 -8.92 -10.54 -13.08
C PHE A 21 -8.22 -9.85 -11.92
N LEU A 22 -7.13 -10.44 -11.45
CA LEU A 22 -6.31 -9.89 -10.36
C LEU A 22 -5.12 -9.13 -10.93
N TYR A 23 -5.00 -7.86 -10.54
CA TYR A 23 -3.93 -6.99 -10.99
C TYR A 23 -3.59 -5.95 -9.91
N GLY A 24 -2.32 -5.91 -9.48
CA GLY A 24 -1.83 -4.91 -8.54
C GLY A 24 -2.57 -4.90 -7.20
N GLY A 25 -2.83 -6.09 -6.63
CA GLY A 25 -3.51 -6.26 -5.34
C GLY A 25 -5.03 -6.16 -5.39
N ARG A 26 -5.62 -5.86 -6.56
CA ARG A 26 -7.06 -5.60 -6.70
C ARG A 26 -7.70 -6.50 -7.76
N THR A 27 -8.95 -6.90 -7.50
CA THR A 27 -9.81 -7.55 -8.49
C THR A 27 -10.44 -6.48 -9.39
N GLN A 28 -10.33 -6.65 -10.70
CA GLN A 28 -10.88 -5.76 -11.71
C GLN A 28 -11.85 -6.50 -12.61
N THR A 29 -12.85 -5.82 -13.14
CA THR A 29 -13.84 -6.42 -14.06
C THR A 29 -13.26 -6.57 -15.46
N PHE A 30 -13.81 -7.52 -16.23
CA PHE A 30 -13.39 -7.80 -17.61
C PHE A 30 -14.07 -6.88 -18.64
N ASP A 31 -14.62 -5.74 -18.22
CA ASP A 31 -15.50 -4.93 -19.08
C ASP A 31 -14.73 -4.24 -20.21
N VAL A 32 -13.41 -4.24 -20.10
CA VAL A 32 -12.46 -3.56 -20.95
C VAL A 32 -11.96 -4.48 -22.08
N SER A 33 -11.61 -3.92 -23.26
CA SER A 33 -10.94 -4.68 -24.31
C SER A 33 -9.52 -5.07 -23.92
N ILE A 34 -8.99 -6.17 -24.48
CA ILE A 34 -7.65 -6.65 -24.13
C ILE A 34 -6.59 -5.59 -24.45
N GLU A 35 -6.69 -4.96 -25.61
CA GLU A 35 -5.76 -3.92 -26.04
C GLU A 35 -5.77 -2.71 -25.10
N TYR A 36 -6.96 -2.19 -24.79
CA TYR A 36 -7.09 -1.07 -23.86
C TYR A 36 -6.55 -1.45 -22.46
N PHE A 37 -6.76 -2.68 -22.02
CA PHE A 37 -6.21 -3.17 -20.76
C PHE A 37 -4.67 -3.08 -20.75
N PHE A 38 -3.99 -3.55 -21.79
CA PHE A 38 -2.52 -3.47 -21.85
C PHE A 38 -1.98 -2.04 -22.00
N LEU A 39 -2.76 -1.13 -22.60
CA LEU A 39 -2.36 0.27 -22.78
C LEU A 39 -2.56 1.11 -21.53
N THR A 40 -3.62 0.87 -20.76
CA THR A 40 -3.99 1.72 -19.63
C THR A 40 -3.39 1.30 -18.30
N LYS A 41 -3.04 0.03 -18.14
CA LYS A 41 -2.60 -0.48 -16.84
C LYS A 41 -1.11 -0.21 -16.61
N PRO A 42 -0.74 0.40 -15.47
CA PRO A 42 0.62 0.89 -15.23
C PRO A 42 1.64 -0.25 -15.15
N GLY A 43 2.59 -0.27 -16.06
CA GLY A 43 3.61 -1.34 -16.15
C GLY A 43 3.24 -2.46 -17.12
N LEU A 44 2.06 -2.38 -17.75
CA LEU A 44 1.80 -2.98 -19.03
C LEU A 44 1.98 -1.91 -20.11
N ALA A 45 2.56 -2.30 -21.25
CA ALA A 45 2.78 -1.41 -22.38
C ALA A 45 2.65 -2.20 -23.68
N ALA A 46 2.82 -1.53 -24.82
CA ALA A 46 2.79 -2.14 -26.15
C ALA A 46 3.75 -3.33 -26.29
N LYS A 47 4.90 -3.32 -25.59
CA LYS A 47 5.82 -4.45 -25.56
C LYS A 47 5.21 -5.68 -24.87
N SER A 48 4.58 -5.50 -23.72
CA SER A 48 3.88 -6.57 -23.00
C SER A 48 2.74 -7.14 -23.83
N TRP A 49 2.02 -6.28 -24.55
CA TRP A 49 0.99 -6.69 -25.50
C TRP A 49 1.56 -7.57 -26.63
N LYS A 50 2.65 -7.14 -27.27
CA LYS A 50 3.36 -7.94 -28.29
C LYS A 50 3.81 -9.30 -27.75
N MET A 51 4.35 -9.35 -26.53
CA MET A 51 4.74 -10.59 -25.88
C MET A 51 3.54 -11.50 -25.59
N PHE A 52 2.41 -10.93 -25.17
CA PHE A 52 1.17 -11.67 -24.95
C PHE A 52 0.64 -12.28 -26.25
N ILE A 53 0.57 -11.51 -27.34
CA ILE A 53 0.16 -12.00 -28.66
C ILE A 53 1.04 -13.16 -29.11
N ARG A 54 2.37 -13.00 -28.99
CA ARG A 54 3.34 -14.03 -29.39
C ARG A 54 3.20 -15.29 -28.54
N ARG A 55 2.94 -15.16 -27.24
CA ARG A 55 2.85 -16.31 -26.31
C ARG A 55 1.62 -17.19 -26.59
N PHE A 56 0.52 -16.59 -27.02
CA PHE A 56 -0.76 -17.29 -27.24
C PHE A 56 -1.11 -17.45 -28.71
N GLU A 57 -0.21 -17.06 -29.61
CA GLU A 57 -0.40 -17.13 -31.07
C GLU A 57 -1.69 -16.44 -31.54
N ILE A 58 -2.13 -15.41 -30.81
CA ILE A 58 -3.39 -14.69 -31.02
C ILE A 58 -3.34 -13.82 -32.28
N GLN A 59 -2.20 -13.75 -32.96
CA GLN A 59 -1.98 -13.01 -34.19
C GLN A 59 -3.01 -13.35 -35.27
N HIS A 60 -3.28 -14.63 -35.54
CA HIS A 60 -4.31 -15.03 -36.50
C HIS A 60 -5.73 -14.65 -36.04
N LEU A 61 -6.03 -14.81 -34.75
CA LEU A 61 -7.32 -14.43 -34.19
C LEU A 61 -7.55 -12.91 -34.25
N LEU A 62 -6.52 -12.09 -34.06
CA LEU A 62 -6.64 -10.63 -34.14
C LEU A 62 -6.83 -10.08 -35.56
N LEU A 63 -6.42 -10.85 -36.58
CA LEU A 63 -6.64 -10.50 -37.98
C LEU A 63 -8.10 -10.75 -38.38
N HIS A 64 -8.72 -11.81 -37.86
CA HIS A 64 -10.07 -12.22 -38.24
C HIS A 64 -11.17 -11.82 -37.23
N GLU A 65 -10.83 -11.56 -35.97
CA GLU A 65 -11.79 -11.10 -34.95
C GLU A 65 -11.66 -9.61 -34.66
N ASN A 66 -12.80 -8.97 -34.33
CA ASN A 66 -12.82 -7.59 -33.86
C ASN A 66 -11.91 -7.39 -32.62
N LYS A 67 -10.84 -6.60 -32.80
CA LYS A 67 -9.90 -6.18 -31.73
C LYS A 67 -10.60 -5.52 -30.53
N SER A 68 -11.77 -4.94 -30.77
CA SER A 68 -12.62 -4.27 -29.78
C SER A 68 -13.49 -5.23 -28.95
N LYS A 69 -13.39 -6.55 -29.13
CA LYS A 69 -14.13 -7.50 -28.27
C LYS A 69 -13.72 -7.30 -26.81
N SER A 70 -14.70 -6.97 -25.97
CA SER A 70 -14.54 -6.90 -24.51
C SER A 70 -14.08 -8.25 -23.96
N LEU A 71 -13.19 -8.23 -22.97
CA LEU A 71 -12.72 -9.43 -22.26
C LEU A 71 -13.88 -10.23 -21.65
N LEU A 72 -14.98 -9.57 -21.29
CA LEU A 72 -16.21 -10.19 -20.81
C LEU A 72 -16.83 -11.16 -21.83
N LYS A 73 -16.64 -10.95 -23.13
CA LYS A 73 -17.21 -11.83 -24.16
C LYS A 73 -16.41 -13.11 -24.34
N LEU A 74 -15.22 -13.22 -23.73
CA LEU A 74 -14.42 -14.43 -23.80
C LEU A 74 -15.04 -15.57 -23.01
N ARG A 75 -14.90 -16.80 -23.51
CA ARG A 75 -15.24 -18.03 -22.76
C ARG A 75 -14.43 -18.11 -21.46
N LEU A 76 -15.00 -18.76 -20.44
CA LEU A 76 -14.39 -18.88 -19.11
C LEU A 76 -12.96 -19.44 -19.16
N ASN A 77 -12.71 -20.45 -19.99
CA ASN A 77 -11.38 -21.05 -20.16
C ASN A 77 -10.33 -20.03 -20.66
N LYS A 78 -10.70 -19.15 -21.59
CA LYS A 78 -9.83 -18.10 -22.10
C LYS A 78 -9.53 -17.04 -21.02
N ARG A 79 -10.51 -16.70 -20.19
CA ARG A 79 -10.31 -15.78 -19.05
C ARG A 79 -9.37 -16.36 -17.99
N LYS A 80 -9.48 -17.67 -17.70
CA LYS A 80 -8.57 -18.37 -16.79
C LYS A 80 -7.13 -18.33 -17.30
N ILE A 81 -6.92 -18.60 -18.58
CA ILE A 81 -5.60 -18.53 -19.23
C ILE A 81 -5.02 -17.12 -19.11
N PHE A 82 -5.83 -16.10 -19.35
CA PHE A 82 -5.43 -14.70 -19.20
C PHE A 82 -5.02 -14.37 -17.76
N ASN A 83 -5.81 -14.78 -16.76
CA ASN A 83 -5.46 -14.60 -15.35
C ASN A 83 -4.16 -15.31 -14.97
N MET A 84 -3.96 -16.54 -15.45
CA MET A 84 -2.72 -17.29 -15.23
C MET A 84 -1.51 -16.61 -15.88
N TYR A 85 -1.70 -15.95 -17.02
CA TYR A 85 -0.64 -15.16 -17.63
C TYR A 85 -0.29 -13.94 -16.79
N LEU A 86 -1.30 -13.17 -16.37
CA LEU A 86 -1.09 -11.99 -15.54
C LEU A 86 -0.45 -12.34 -14.19
N SER A 87 -0.87 -13.45 -13.58
CA SER A 87 -0.31 -13.91 -12.31
C SER A 87 1.18 -14.27 -12.40
N LYS A 88 1.65 -14.69 -13.58
CA LYS A 88 3.06 -15.01 -13.83
C LYS A 88 3.90 -13.79 -14.20
N THR A 89 3.29 -12.80 -14.84
CA THR A 89 4.00 -11.65 -15.39
C THR A 89 4.07 -10.46 -14.44
N ILE A 90 3.09 -10.34 -13.53
CA ILE A 90 2.90 -9.15 -12.72
C ILE A 90 2.75 -9.56 -11.26
N SER A 91 3.20 -8.71 -10.34
CA SER A 91 2.90 -8.89 -8.93
C SER A 91 1.39 -8.85 -8.70
N ILE A 92 0.87 -9.93 -8.16
CA ILE A 92 -0.55 -10.05 -7.80
C ILE A 92 -0.85 -9.21 -6.55
N ASN A 93 0.12 -9.07 -5.66
CA ASN A 93 -0.11 -8.53 -4.31
C ASN A 93 0.05 -7.02 -4.24
N ASN A 94 1.05 -6.47 -4.93
CA ASN A 94 1.37 -5.05 -4.85
C ASN A 94 1.26 -4.40 -6.23
N ALA A 95 0.70 -3.20 -6.28
CA ALA A 95 0.73 -2.40 -7.50
C ALA A 95 2.18 -1.96 -7.81
N ILE A 96 2.51 -1.84 -9.10
CA ILE A 96 3.84 -1.40 -9.54
C ILE A 96 4.18 0.00 -9.00
N SER A 97 3.19 0.88 -8.91
CA SER A 97 3.33 2.22 -8.32
C SER A 97 3.71 2.17 -6.83
N GLU A 98 3.17 1.22 -6.08
CA GLU A 98 3.53 1.01 -4.67
C GLU A 98 4.94 0.46 -4.53
N LEU A 99 5.34 -0.49 -5.38
CA LEU A 99 6.71 -1.00 -5.41
C LEU A 99 7.72 0.13 -5.70
N GLN A 100 7.43 1.00 -6.67
CA GLN A 100 8.24 2.18 -6.95
C GLN A 100 8.30 3.14 -5.76
N ARG A 101 7.16 3.40 -5.12
CA ARG A 101 7.10 4.21 -3.89
C ARG A 101 7.97 3.63 -2.78
N TYR A 102 7.89 2.33 -2.51
CA TYR A 102 8.70 1.67 -1.48
C TYR A 102 10.19 1.72 -1.80
N ASN A 103 10.57 1.56 -3.07
CA ASN A 103 11.96 1.70 -3.48
C ASN A 103 12.51 3.12 -3.24
N LEU A 104 11.73 4.16 -3.56
CA LEU A 104 12.13 5.54 -3.29
C LEU A 104 12.25 5.83 -1.79
N ILE A 105 11.31 5.33 -0.99
CA ILE A 105 11.34 5.44 0.47
C ILE A 105 12.57 4.71 1.03
N ARG A 106 12.84 3.49 0.55
CA ARG A 106 14.03 2.71 0.95
C ARG A 106 15.32 3.48 0.70
N LEU A 107 15.47 4.10 -0.49
CA LEU A 107 16.65 4.91 -0.80
C LEU A 107 16.85 6.06 0.20
N TYR A 108 15.74 6.67 0.64
CA TYR A 108 15.75 7.71 1.66
C TYR A 108 16.12 7.17 3.05
N LEU A 109 15.52 6.05 3.47
CA LEU A 109 15.78 5.44 4.78
C LEU A 109 17.24 4.98 4.94
N ILE A 110 17.85 4.47 3.87
CA ILE A 110 19.28 4.09 3.84
C ILE A 110 20.20 5.33 3.70
N LYS A 111 19.64 6.55 3.68
CA LYS A 111 20.35 7.83 3.65
C LYS A 111 21.25 8.05 2.43
N THR A 112 20.94 7.39 1.31
CA THR A 112 21.67 7.55 0.04
C THR A 112 21.55 8.97 -0.54
N PHE A 113 22.51 9.39 -1.36
CA PHE A 113 22.45 10.68 -2.06
C PHE A 113 21.14 10.84 -2.84
N ARG A 114 20.75 9.84 -3.63
CA ARG A 114 19.50 9.84 -4.40
C ARG A 114 18.28 9.99 -3.50
N GLY A 115 18.24 9.26 -2.38
CA GLY A 115 17.15 9.35 -1.40
C GLY A 115 17.00 10.77 -0.82
N ARG A 116 18.12 11.43 -0.49
CA ARG A 116 18.13 12.83 -0.04
C ARG A 116 17.64 13.79 -1.12
N CYS A 117 18.08 13.63 -2.37
CA CYS A 117 17.61 14.43 -3.49
C CYS A 117 16.08 14.32 -3.67
N HIS A 118 15.54 13.09 -3.65
CA HIS A 118 14.09 12.89 -3.75
C HIS A 118 13.35 13.55 -2.57
N ALA A 119 13.84 13.44 -1.34
CA ALA A 119 13.24 14.10 -0.18
C ALA A 119 13.27 15.64 -0.25
N LEU A 120 14.28 16.23 -0.90
CA LEU A 120 14.39 17.69 -1.09
C LEU A 120 13.66 18.18 -2.36
N GLY A 121 13.18 17.28 -3.22
CA GLY A 121 12.66 17.65 -4.53
C GLY A 121 13.73 18.07 -5.55
N LYS A 122 14.99 17.66 -5.35
CA LYS A 122 16.11 17.96 -6.25
C LYS A 122 16.28 16.86 -7.31
N PRO A 123 16.89 17.16 -8.47
CA PRO A 123 17.29 16.14 -9.43
C PRO A 123 18.26 15.12 -8.81
N SER A 124 18.15 13.84 -9.19
CA SER A 124 18.91 12.73 -8.57
C SER A 124 19.96 12.10 -9.48
N ARG A 125 20.11 12.55 -10.73
CA ARG A 125 21.07 12.01 -11.72
C ARG A 125 22.16 13.01 -12.12
N GLY A 126 22.54 13.90 -11.20
CA GLY A 126 23.62 14.86 -11.42
C GLY A 126 23.26 16.02 -12.36
N GLN A 127 21.96 16.27 -12.59
CA GLN A 127 21.56 17.45 -13.36
C GLN A 127 21.88 18.75 -12.61
N ARG A 128 22.16 19.83 -13.37
CA ARG A 128 22.38 21.17 -12.83
C ARG A 128 21.18 21.62 -11.99
N THR A 129 21.44 22.28 -10.85
CA THR A 129 20.40 22.74 -9.91
C THR A 129 20.26 24.25 -9.84
N TRP A 130 21.22 25.01 -10.41
CA TRP A 130 21.18 26.46 -10.44
C TRP A 130 20.07 27.02 -11.34
N SER A 131 19.72 26.27 -12.40
CA SER A 131 18.60 26.57 -13.30
C SER A 131 17.85 25.28 -13.65
N ASN A 132 16.59 25.38 -14.08
CA ASN A 132 15.81 24.29 -14.69
C ASN A 132 15.57 23.03 -13.83
N ALA A 133 15.51 23.17 -12.50
CA ALA A 133 15.20 22.05 -11.58
C ALA A 133 13.72 21.97 -11.14
N GLN A 134 12.86 22.85 -11.65
CA GLN A 134 11.48 23.00 -11.19
C GLN A 134 10.65 21.73 -11.36
N ASN A 135 10.79 21.04 -12.49
CA ASN A 135 10.05 19.80 -12.73
C ASN A 135 10.41 18.70 -11.70
N ALA A 136 11.68 18.61 -11.30
CA ALA A 136 12.10 17.68 -10.27
C ALA A 136 11.41 18.00 -8.93
N TYR A 137 11.27 19.28 -8.60
CA TYR A 137 10.59 19.72 -7.38
C TYR A 137 9.09 19.38 -7.38
N LEU A 138 8.43 19.58 -8.53
CA LEU A 138 7.00 19.31 -8.70
C LEU A 138 6.68 17.80 -8.74
N CYS A 139 7.53 17.00 -9.38
CA CYS A 139 7.28 15.57 -9.57
C CYS A 139 7.80 14.69 -8.41
N ASN A 140 8.90 15.06 -7.76
CA ASN A 140 9.47 14.27 -6.64
C ASN A 140 8.71 14.52 -5.32
N LYS A 141 7.44 14.14 -5.29
CA LYS A 141 6.57 14.29 -4.11
C LYS A 141 6.55 13.06 -3.21
N THR A 142 6.80 11.86 -3.75
CA THR A 142 6.57 10.59 -3.06
C THR A 142 7.28 10.44 -1.71
N THR A 143 8.55 10.80 -1.62
CA THR A 143 9.31 10.73 -0.35
C THR A 143 8.94 11.89 0.57
N ARG A 144 8.61 13.07 0.03
CA ARG A 144 8.16 14.23 0.81
C ARG A 144 6.83 13.97 1.50
N THR A 145 5.86 13.43 0.78
CA THR A 145 4.56 13.06 1.33
C THR A 145 4.73 11.98 2.40
N PHE A 146 5.54 10.96 2.15
CA PHE A 146 5.89 9.97 3.18
C PHE A 146 6.47 10.60 4.46
N ILE A 147 7.44 11.52 4.34
CA ILE A 147 8.03 12.22 5.50
C ILE A 147 6.96 13.03 6.24
N GLN A 148 6.08 13.72 5.52
CA GLN A 148 4.98 14.50 6.12
C GLN A 148 3.99 13.58 6.85
N ASP A 149 3.63 12.45 6.27
CA ASP A 149 2.72 11.47 6.87
C ASP A 149 3.31 10.88 8.15
N VAL A 150 4.60 10.51 8.14
CA VAL A 150 5.31 10.03 9.34
C VAL A 150 5.38 11.10 10.42
N LYS A 151 5.64 12.37 10.06
CA LYS A 151 5.62 13.48 11.01
C LYS A 151 4.24 13.66 11.66
N LYS A 152 3.17 13.59 10.87
CA LYS A 152 1.79 13.68 11.37
C LYS A 152 1.47 12.53 12.31
N PHE A 153 1.84 11.30 11.93
CA PHE A 153 1.64 10.12 12.74
C PHE A 153 2.34 10.24 14.11
N ASN A 154 3.63 10.56 14.11
CA ASN A 154 4.41 10.74 15.35
C ASN A 154 3.86 11.87 16.23
N PHE A 155 3.34 12.94 15.63
CA PHE A 155 2.70 14.03 16.37
C PHE A 155 1.42 13.56 17.08
N ILE A 156 0.58 12.78 16.40
CA ILE A 156 -0.65 12.20 16.97
C ILE A 156 -0.31 11.28 18.14
N GLU A 157 0.69 10.41 17.99
CA GLU A 157 1.15 9.51 19.07
C GLU A 157 1.65 10.28 20.28
N LYS A 158 2.55 11.26 20.09
CA LYS A 158 3.02 12.13 21.17
C LYS A 158 1.87 12.85 21.89
N LYS A 159 0.87 13.32 21.14
CA LYS A 159 -0.32 13.96 21.73
C LYS A 159 -1.12 12.97 22.58
N LYS A 160 -1.35 11.74 22.12
CA LYS A 160 -2.03 10.69 22.89
C LYS A 160 -1.27 10.32 24.18
N GLU A 161 0.04 10.15 24.10
CA GLU A 161 0.87 9.90 25.28
C GLU A 161 0.77 11.02 26.31
N SER A 162 0.78 12.28 25.86
CA SER A 162 0.65 13.44 26.74
C SER A 162 -0.69 13.48 27.47
N LEU A 163 -1.78 13.10 26.79
CA LEU A 163 -3.11 12.99 27.38
C LEU A 163 -3.15 11.87 28.42
N ASN A 164 -2.63 10.68 28.09
CA ASN A 164 -2.57 9.56 29.04
C ASN A 164 -1.78 9.92 30.30
N LYS A 165 -0.64 10.61 30.16
CA LYS A 165 0.13 11.12 31.31
C LYS A 165 -0.67 12.11 32.16
N LYS A 166 -1.47 13.00 31.54
CA LYS A 166 -2.35 13.92 32.27
C LYS A 166 -3.46 13.17 33.02
N PHE A 167 -4.09 12.17 32.40
CA PHE A 167 -5.10 11.32 33.05
C PHE A 167 -4.53 10.55 34.25
N LEU A 168 -3.35 9.94 34.09
CA LEU A 168 -2.65 9.25 35.17
C LEU A 168 -2.32 10.19 36.33
N LYS A 169 -1.76 11.38 36.04
CA LYS A 169 -1.48 12.40 37.07
C LYS A 169 -2.75 12.84 37.81
N LYS A 170 -3.89 12.98 37.11
CA LYS A 170 -5.17 13.34 37.73
C LYS A 170 -5.68 12.23 38.65
N LYS A 171 -5.56 10.95 38.24
CA LYS A 171 -5.94 9.78 39.05
C LYS A 171 -5.08 9.63 40.31
N VAL A 172 -3.76 9.84 40.20
CA VAL A 172 -2.82 9.78 41.34
C VAL A 172 -3.01 10.95 42.31
N ARG A 173 -3.44 12.13 41.83
CA ARG A 173 -3.73 13.29 42.69
C ARG A 173 -5.02 13.18 43.50
N VAL A 174 -5.88 12.20 43.21
CA VAL A 174 -7.01 11.92 44.10
C VAL A 174 -6.41 11.38 45.40
N LYS A 175 -6.37 12.23 46.44
CA LYS A 175 -5.90 11.83 47.77
C LYS A 175 -6.64 10.57 48.18
N ALA A 176 -5.91 9.55 48.61
CA ALA A 176 -6.52 8.35 49.17
C ALA A 176 -7.55 8.77 50.23
N PRO A 177 -8.77 8.20 50.21
CA PRO A 177 -9.78 8.57 51.18
C PRO A 177 -9.18 8.38 52.57
N LYS A 178 -9.17 9.45 53.38
CA LYS A 178 -8.75 9.35 54.77
C LYS A 178 -9.69 8.33 55.42
N ILE A 179 -9.17 7.15 55.73
CA ILE A 179 -9.89 6.18 56.56
C ILE A 179 -10.12 6.91 57.88
N LYS A 180 -11.37 7.33 58.12
CA LYS A 180 -11.75 7.84 59.44
C LYS A 180 -11.56 6.66 60.38
N MET A 181 -10.50 6.67 61.19
CA MET A 181 -10.37 5.71 62.27
C MET A 181 -11.58 5.91 63.17
N ILE A 182 -12.51 4.97 63.11
CA ILE A 182 -13.59 4.88 64.08
C ILE A 182 -12.90 4.45 65.36
N PHE A 183 -12.56 5.41 66.21
CA PHE A 183 -12.17 5.11 67.58
C PHE A 183 -13.39 4.54 68.26
N THR A 184 -13.51 3.22 68.30
CA THR A 184 -14.43 2.55 69.21
C THR A 184 -13.98 2.91 70.62
N LYS A 185 -14.65 3.88 71.26
CA LYS A 185 -14.46 4.16 72.68
C LYS A 185 -14.73 2.85 73.42
N LYS A 186 -13.67 2.23 73.93
CA LYS A 186 -13.78 1.04 74.78
C LYS A 186 -14.54 1.50 76.03
N LYS A 187 -15.82 1.13 76.15
CA LYS A 187 -16.57 1.32 77.40
C LYS A 187 -15.82 0.56 78.47
N ARG A 188 -15.20 1.28 79.43
CA ARG A 188 -14.73 0.66 80.66
C ARG A 188 -16.00 0.38 81.48
N ASN A 189 -16.33 -0.89 81.65
CA ASN A 189 -17.33 -1.29 82.64
C ASN A 189 -16.70 -1.01 84.01
N PHE A 190 -17.21 0.01 84.68
CA PHE A 190 -16.88 0.31 86.08
C PHE A 190 -17.82 -0.53 86.93
N TRP A 191 -17.38 -1.74 87.29
CA TRP A 191 -18.01 -2.54 88.34
C TRP A 191 -16.90 -3.13 89.21
N PHE A 192 -17.00 -2.78 90.50
CA PHE A 192 -16.12 -3.03 91.66
C PHE A 192 -14.85 -2.17 91.75
#